data_AF-F7A2U0-F1
#
_entry.id   AF-F7A2U0-F1
#
_cell.length_a   1.000
_cell.length_b   1.000
_cell.length_c   1.000
_cell.angle_alpha   90.00
_cell.angle_beta   90.00
_cell.angle_gamma   90.00
#
_symmetry.space_group_name_H-M   'P 1'
#
loop_
_entity.id
_entity.type
_entity.pdbx_description
1 polymer ?
#
loop_
_entity_poly.entity_id
_entity_poly.type
_entity_poly.pdbx_seq_one_letter_code
_entity_poly.pdbx_strand_id
1 'polypeptide(L)'
;MSLILNILKGYKFSPKSMSKENRVLTMHRIVEAFRFAFAKRSYLGGEPNYPNMTELVKNMTADWYADDLRLKINDDHTWPVDYYGPDWSVPDDSGTAHLSVLAPNGDAVAITSTINLYFGSKVRGKYTGIIFNNEMDDFSSPNITNAFGVPPSPAN
;
A
#
# COMPACT_ATOMS: atom_id res chain seq x y z
N MET A 1 3.11 0.82 5.83
CA MET A 1 2.28 0.51 7.03
C MET A 1 2.48 1.51 8.17
N SER A 2 3.70 2.00 8.43
CA SER A 2 3.99 2.96 9.52
C SER A 2 3.08 4.21 9.53
N LEU A 3 2.89 4.89 8.38
CA LEU A 3 2.04 6.09 8.30
C LEU A 3 0.59 5.85 8.78
N ILE A 4 -0.03 4.75 8.32
CA ILE A 4 -1.40 4.39 8.70
C ILE A 4 -1.49 4.23 10.22
N LEU A 5 -0.56 3.48 10.81
CA LEU A 5 -0.55 3.24 12.25
C LEU A 5 -0.32 4.53 13.04
N ASN A 6 0.56 5.42 12.58
CA ASN A 6 0.79 6.71 13.22
C ASN A 6 -0.44 7.62 13.16
N ILE A 7 -1.20 7.62 12.05
CA ILE A 7 -2.46 8.36 11.96
C ILE A 7 -3.44 7.79 13.00
N LEU A 8 -3.62 6.47 13.01
CA LEU A 8 -4.60 5.81 13.88
C LEU A 8 -4.24 5.87 15.38
N LYS A 9 -2.95 5.95 15.72
CA LYS A 9 -2.43 6.11 17.08
C LYS A 9 -3.12 7.26 17.83
N GLY A 10 -3.42 8.37 17.15
CA GLY A 10 -4.07 9.53 17.77
C GLY A 10 -5.52 9.32 18.20
N TYR A 11 -6.23 8.36 17.61
CA TYR A 11 -7.61 8.07 17.98
C TYR A 11 -7.74 7.22 19.24
N LYS A 12 -6.62 6.65 19.74
CA LYS A 12 -6.57 5.86 20.98
C LYS A 12 -7.68 4.80 21.03
N PHE A 13 -7.78 3.99 19.98
CA PHE A 13 -8.82 2.96 19.90
C PHE A 13 -8.78 2.04 21.11
N SER A 14 -9.97 1.69 21.58
CA SER A 14 -10.19 0.78 22.69
C SER A 14 -11.26 -0.24 22.29
N PRO A 15 -11.52 -1.28 23.09
CA PRO A 15 -12.63 -2.20 22.82
C PRO A 15 -13.98 -1.49 22.63
N LYS A 16 -14.20 -0.33 23.26
CA LYS A 16 -15.42 0.49 23.09
C LYS A 16 -15.54 1.14 21.71
N SER A 17 -14.42 1.36 21.01
CA SER A 17 -14.40 1.89 19.63
C SER A 17 -15.04 0.90 18.65
N MET A 18 -15.06 -0.39 18.99
CA MET A 18 -15.68 -1.45 18.21
C MET A 18 -17.09 -1.83 18.69
N SER A 19 -17.69 -1.03 19.59
CA SER A 19 -19.10 -1.18 19.96
C SER A 19 -20.02 -0.96 18.76
N LYS A 20 -21.26 -1.45 18.82
CA LYS A 20 -22.24 -1.30 17.74
C LYS A 20 -22.43 0.16 17.30
N GLU A 21 -22.36 1.10 18.24
CA GLU A 21 -22.53 2.53 18.02
C GLU A 21 -21.30 3.17 17.36
N ASN A 22 -20.08 2.83 17.81
CA ASN A 22 -18.85 3.48 17.36
C ASN A 22 -18.17 2.78 16.18
N ARG A 23 -18.56 1.53 15.86
CA ARG A 23 -17.89 0.70 14.84
C ARG A 23 -17.85 1.38 13.47
N VAL A 24 -18.92 2.06 13.08
CA VAL A 24 -18.99 2.75 11.77
C VAL A 24 -17.95 3.87 11.71
N LEU A 25 -17.91 4.72 12.73
CA LEU A 25 -16.95 5.81 12.83
C LEU A 25 -15.50 5.31 12.90
N THR A 26 -15.26 4.23 13.64
CA THR A 26 -13.93 3.59 13.72
C THR A 26 -13.49 3.08 12.36
N MET A 27 -14.36 2.39 11.63
CA MET A 27 -14.06 1.91 10.28
C MET A 27 -13.83 3.06 9.30
N HIS A 28 -14.63 4.13 9.39
CA HIS A 28 -14.44 5.35 8.61
C HIS A 28 -13.03 5.93 8.79
N ARG A 29 -12.61 6.15 10.04
CA ARG A 29 -11.27 6.65 10.35
C ARG A 29 -10.14 5.73 9.87
N ILE A 30 -10.35 4.40 9.92
CA ILE A 30 -9.42 3.42 9.35
C ILE A 30 -9.33 3.60 7.84
N VAL A 31 -10.45 3.62 7.13
CA VAL A 31 -10.49 3.80 5.67
C VAL A 31 -9.82 5.10 5.25
N GLU A 32 -10.12 6.23 5.92
CA GLU A 32 -9.51 7.53 5.60
C GLU A 32 -7.99 7.53 5.84
N ALA A 33 -7.50 6.89 6.91
CA ALA A 33 -6.07 6.73 7.13
C ALA A 33 -5.40 5.91 6.02
N PHE A 34 -6.08 4.87 5.50
CA PHE A 34 -5.62 4.11 4.34
C PHE A 34 -5.58 5.00 3.09
N ARG A 35 -6.63 5.79 2.80
CA ARG A 35 -6.66 6.66 1.61
C ARG A 35 -5.49 7.64 1.59
N PHE A 36 -5.23 8.33 2.69
CA PHE A 36 -4.07 9.23 2.80
C PHE A 36 -2.73 8.50 2.63
N ALA A 37 -2.56 7.33 3.24
CA ALA A 37 -1.31 6.60 3.14
C ALA A 37 -1.07 6.00 1.75
N PHE A 38 -2.11 5.50 1.08
CA PHE A 38 -2.02 4.97 -0.27
C PHE A 38 -1.79 6.09 -1.29
N ALA A 39 -2.38 7.27 -1.09
CA ALA A 39 -2.03 8.44 -1.89
C ALA A 39 -0.55 8.84 -1.73
N LYS A 40 0.04 8.68 -0.54
CA LYS A 40 1.48 8.91 -0.37
C LYS A 40 2.37 7.77 -0.89
N ARG A 41 1.85 6.53 -0.90
CA ARG A 41 2.53 5.38 -1.50
C ARG A 41 2.83 5.60 -2.98
N SER A 42 1.98 6.32 -3.72
CA SER A 42 2.22 6.53 -5.15
C SER A 42 3.58 7.21 -5.40
N TYR A 43 3.98 8.16 -4.55
CA TYR A 43 5.27 8.84 -4.71
C TYR A 43 6.51 7.95 -4.43
N LEU A 44 6.34 6.76 -3.84
CA LEU A 44 7.44 5.85 -3.53
C LEU A 44 7.97 5.07 -4.75
N GLY A 45 7.24 5.09 -5.87
CA GLY A 45 7.56 4.33 -7.09
C GLY A 45 8.75 4.85 -7.91
N GLY A 46 9.49 5.86 -7.43
CA GLY A 46 10.69 6.37 -8.10
C GLY A 46 10.38 7.39 -9.19
N GLU A 47 9.63 8.43 -8.87
CA GLU A 47 9.31 9.52 -9.80
C GLU A 47 10.44 10.57 -9.82
N PRO A 48 10.90 11.05 -10.99
CA PRO A 48 11.99 12.03 -11.14
C PRO A 48 11.73 13.37 -10.43
N ASN A 49 10.47 13.76 -10.25
CA ASN A 49 10.06 15.03 -9.62
C ASN A 49 9.88 14.91 -8.11
N TYR A 50 10.16 13.75 -7.50
CA TYR A 50 10.37 13.64 -6.05
C TYR A 50 11.87 13.49 -5.75
N PRO A 51 12.66 14.58 -5.81
CA PRO A 51 14.12 14.53 -5.76
C PRO A 51 14.69 13.97 -4.44
N ASN A 52 13.86 13.80 -3.41
CA ASN A 52 14.29 13.36 -2.09
C ASN A 52 13.39 12.26 -1.49
N MET A 53 13.55 11.03 -2.00
CA MET A 53 12.90 9.83 -1.45
C MET A 53 13.15 9.67 0.06
N THR A 54 14.36 10.02 0.52
CA THR A 54 14.73 9.95 1.94
C THR A 54 13.85 10.87 2.79
N GLU A 55 13.56 12.09 2.32
CA GLU A 55 12.67 13.01 3.01
C GLU A 55 11.23 12.54 3.00
N LEU A 56 10.74 11.98 1.89
CA LEU A 56 9.41 11.39 1.81
C LEU A 56 9.24 10.27 2.87
N VAL A 57 10.18 9.32 2.90
CA VAL A 57 10.16 8.22 3.88
C VAL A 57 10.27 8.74 5.30
N LYS A 58 11.13 9.75 5.54
CA LYS A 58 11.26 10.39 6.86
C LYS A 58 9.95 11.05 7.31
N ASN A 59 9.26 11.73 6.40
CA ASN A 59 7.97 12.36 6.71
C ASN A 59 6.89 11.30 6.95
N MET A 60 6.80 10.28 6.08
CA MET A 60 5.82 9.19 6.21
C MET A 60 5.99 8.34 7.48
N THR A 61 7.15 8.40 8.13
CA THR A 61 7.44 7.70 9.38
C THR A 61 7.39 8.62 10.61
N ALA A 62 7.28 9.94 10.43
CA ALA A 62 7.24 10.92 11.50
C ALA A 62 5.83 11.09 12.11
N ASP A 63 5.77 11.23 13.44
CA ASP A 63 4.51 11.44 14.16
C ASP A 63 3.80 12.75 13.75
N TRP A 64 4.53 13.86 13.61
CA TRP A 64 3.96 15.16 13.25
C TRP A 64 3.24 15.15 11.89
N TYR A 65 3.75 14.36 10.95
CA TYR A 65 3.17 14.27 9.60
C TYR A 65 1.86 13.49 9.63
N ALA A 66 1.82 12.41 10.40
CA ALA A 66 0.59 11.67 10.65
C ALA A 66 -0.46 12.50 11.39
N ASP A 67 -0.03 13.36 12.31
CA ASP A 67 -0.93 14.29 13.01
C ASP A 67 -1.55 15.32 12.05
N ASP A 68 -0.77 15.90 11.14
CA ASP A 68 -1.28 16.80 10.09
C ASP A 68 -2.31 16.11 9.19
N LEU A 69 -2.02 14.88 8.75
CA LEU A 69 -2.98 14.10 7.95
C LEU A 69 -4.23 13.73 8.74
N ARG A 70 -4.10 13.42 10.04
CA ARG A 70 -5.24 13.12 10.90
C ARG A 70 -6.19 14.31 11.03
N LEU A 71 -5.67 15.54 11.11
CA LEU A 71 -6.49 16.77 11.17
C LEU A 71 -7.32 17.00 9.90
N LYS A 72 -6.93 16.39 8.77
CA LYS A 72 -7.64 16.46 7.50
C LYS A 72 -8.75 15.41 7.37
N ILE A 73 -8.79 14.42 8.26
CA ILE A 73 -9.86 13.41 8.30
C ILE A 73 -11.11 14.07 8.89
N ASN A 74 -12.20 14.08 8.13
CA ASN A 74 -13.51 14.49 8.60
C ASN A 74 -14.33 13.27 8.98
N ASP A 75 -14.93 13.23 10.17
CA ASP A 75 -15.66 12.06 10.67
C ASP A 75 -17.01 11.79 9.98
N ASP A 76 -17.56 12.79 9.29
CA ASP A 76 -18.92 12.77 8.74
C ASP A 76 -18.96 12.52 7.23
N HIS A 77 -17.84 12.65 6.53
CA HIS A 77 -17.79 12.43 5.08
C HIS A 77 -16.41 12.05 4.57
N THR A 78 -16.39 11.60 3.33
CA THR A 78 -15.19 11.29 2.55
C THR A 78 -15.01 12.30 1.43
N TRP A 79 -13.78 12.50 0.96
CA TRP A 79 -13.51 13.39 -0.17
C TRP A 79 -13.32 12.64 -1.49
N PRO A 80 -13.39 13.34 -2.64
CA PRO A 80 -12.90 12.82 -3.92
C PRO A 80 -11.41 12.44 -3.87
N VAL A 81 -10.96 11.59 -4.79
CA VAL A 81 -9.58 11.06 -4.80
C VAL A 81 -8.51 12.16 -4.80
N ASP A 82 -8.74 13.24 -5.56
CA ASP A 82 -7.79 14.37 -5.69
C ASP A 82 -7.46 15.06 -4.36
N TYR A 83 -8.38 15.02 -3.40
CA TYR A 83 -8.15 15.61 -2.06
C TYR A 83 -6.99 14.94 -1.31
N TYR A 84 -6.82 13.63 -1.49
CA TYR A 84 -5.76 12.87 -0.83
C TYR A 84 -4.41 13.07 -1.54
N GLY A 85 -4.43 13.62 -2.76
CA GLY A 85 -3.28 13.92 -3.60
C GLY A 85 -2.45 12.69 -3.95
N PRO A 86 -3.01 11.67 -4.64
CA PRO A 86 -2.23 10.61 -5.25
C PRO A 86 -1.56 11.11 -6.54
N ASP A 87 -0.45 10.47 -6.88
CA ASP A 87 0.29 10.68 -8.12
C ASP A 87 -0.13 9.70 -9.24
N TRP A 88 -0.61 8.51 -8.86
CA TRP A 88 -1.11 7.48 -9.77
C TRP A 88 -2.03 6.47 -9.06
N SER A 89 -2.68 5.59 -9.84
CA SER A 89 -3.70 4.64 -9.36
C SER A 89 -3.12 3.32 -8.84
N VAL A 90 -3.49 2.94 -7.61
CA VAL A 90 -3.06 1.68 -7.02
C VAL A 90 -3.68 0.48 -7.79
N PRO A 91 -2.88 -0.46 -8.31
CA PRO A 91 -3.37 -1.67 -8.95
C PRO A 91 -4.12 -2.57 -7.97
N ASP A 92 -5.16 -3.25 -8.45
CA ASP A 92 -5.79 -4.37 -7.73
C ASP A 92 -4.97 -5.64 -7.96
N ASP A 93 -4.20 -6.06 -6.95
CA ASP A 93 -3.23 -7.14 -7.07
C ASP A 93 -3.73 -8.45 -6.41
N SER A 94 -3.32 -9.59 -6.99
CA SER A 94 -3.59 -10.93 -6.51
C SER A 94 -2.45 -11.88 -6.89
N GLY A 95 -2.25 -12.97 -6.13
CA GLY A 95 -1.28 -14.02 -6.48
C GLY A 95 -0.09 -14.19 -5.54
N THR A 96 -0.03 -13.44 -4.44
CA THR A 96 1.05 -13.52 -3.44
C THR A 96 0.77 -14.56 -2.34
N ALA A 97 1.82 -15.26 -1.89
CA ALA A 97 1.78 -16.13 -0.71
C ALA A 97 2.60 -15.53 0.45
N HIS A 98 2.10 -15.67 1.68
CA HIS A 98 2.80 -15.27 2.90
C HIS A 98 2.90 -16.43 3.88
N LEU A 99 4.06 -16.60 4.51
CA LEU A 99 4.34 -17.59 5.53
C LEU A 99 4.99 -16.91 6.74
N SER A 100 4.51 -17.25 7.94
CA SER A 100 5.13 -16.85 9.20
C SER A 100 5.56 -18.10 9.97
N VAL A 101 6.78 -18.11 10.49
CA VAL A 101 7.35 -19.21 11.29
C VAL A 101 7.84 -18.65 12.62
N LEU A 102 7.46 -19.32 13.72
CA LEU A 102 7.99 -19.05 15.06
C LEU A 102 8.63 -20.35 15.58
N ALA A 103 9.92 -20.30 15.85
CA ALA A 103 10.67 -21.43 16.36
C ALA A 103 10.67 -21.47 17.91
N PRO A 104 10.83 -22.65 18.55
CA PRO A 104 10.81 -22.78 20.00
C PRO A 104 11.91 -21.99 20.74
N ASN A 105 13.01 -21.67 20.06
CA ASN A 105 14.10 -20.84 20.58
C ASN A 105 13.79 -19.34 20.55
N GLY A 106 12.62 -18.93 20.02
CA GLY A 106 12.20 -17.54 19.91
C GLY A 106 12.49 -16.89 18.56
N ASP A 107 13.12 -17.60 17.61
CA ASP A 107 13.34 -17.05 16.28
C ASP A 107 12.01 -16.89 15.54
N ALA A 108 11.81 -15.75 14.90
CA ALA A 108 10.63 -15.45 14.10
C ALA A 108 11.05 -15.08 12.67
N VAL A 109 10.40 -15.71 11.68
CA VAL A 109 10.65 -15.47 10.25
C VAL A 109 9.33 -15.15 9.55
N ALA A 110 9.32 -14.10 8.75
CA ALA A 110 8.20 -13.74 7.88
C ALA A 110 8.68 -13.75 6.41
N ILE A 111 8.01 -14.53 5.56
CA ILE A 111 8.35 -14.72 4.15
C ILE A 111 7.14 -14.31 3.32
N THR A 112 7.33 -13.39 2.38
CA THR A 112 6.36 -13.06 1.34
C THR A 112 7.00 -13.41 0.00
N SER A 113 6.32 -14.20 -0.83
CA SER A 113 6.80 -14.62 -2.14
C SER A 113 5.67 -14.56 -3.17
N THR A 114 6.01 -14.14 -4.39
CA THR A 114 5.08 -13.97 -5.50
C THR A 114 5.76 -14.31 -6.83
N ILE A 115 4.95 -14.59 -7.85
CA ILE A 115 5.36 -14.64 -9.26
C ILE A 115 4.61 -13.57 -10.08
N ASN A 116 4.15 -12.52 -9.38
CA ASN A 116 3.16 -11.54 -9.79
C ASN A 116 1.76 -12.18 -9.95
N LEU A 117 1.21 -12.22 -11.16
CA LEU A 117 -0.14 -12.72 -11.40
C LEU A 117 -0.26 -14.23 -11.15
N TYR A 118 -1.49 -14.74 -11.14
CA TYR A 118 -1.73 -16.19 -11.12
C TYR A 118 -1.03 -16.90 -12.29
N PHE A 119 -0.16 -17.87 -11.95
CA PHE A 119 0.73 -18.57 -12.88
C PHE A 119 1.76 -17.67 -13.60
N GLY A 120 2.03 -16.47 -13.07
CA GLY A 120 3.03 -15.53 -13.55
C GLY A 120 2.86 -15.20 -15.04
N SER A 121 3.94 -15.33 -15.79
CA SER A 121 3.97 -15.16 -17.25
C SER A 121 3.19 -16.22 -18.03
N LYS A 122 2.67 -17.25 -17.35
CA LYS A 122 2.07 -18.46 -17.96
C LYS A 122 3.07 -19.25 -18.82
N VAL A 123 4.36 -18.96 -18.70
CA VAL A 123 5.45 -19.71 -19.34
C VAL A 123 6.03 -20.70 -18.35
N ARG A 124 6.17 -21.95 -18.78
CA ARG A 124 6.80 -23.03 -18.01
C ARG A 124 8.05 -23.51 -18.73
N GLY A 125 9.15 -23.68 -17.99
CA GLY A 125 10.32 -24.39 -18.48
C GLY A 125 9.94 -25.81 -18.95
N LYS A 126 10.24 -26.14 -20.20
CA LYS A 126 9.87 -27.43 -20.81
C LYS A 126 10.43 -28.62 -20.02
N TYR A 127 11.70 -28.50 -19.60
CA TYR A 127 12.43 -29.56 -18.90
C TYR A 127 12.38 -29.43 -17.37
N THR A 128 12.37 -28.21 -16.83
CA THR A 128 12.44 -27.97 -15.38
C THR A 128 11.07 -27.96 -14.70
N GLY A 129 9.99 -27.70 -15.45
CA GLY A 129 8.65 -27.54 -14.87
C GLY A 129 8.43 -26.21 -14.13
N ILE A 130 9.45 -25.36 -14.03
CA ILE A 130 9.39 -24.09 -13.32
C ILE A 130 8.50 -23.11 -14.08
N ILE A 131 7.58 -22.46 -13.37
CA ILE A 131 6.74 -21.38 -13.89
C ILE A 131 7.50 -20.06 -13.71
N PHE A 132 7.59 -19.27 -14.77
CA PHE A 132 8.30 -17.99 -14.73
C PHE A 132 7.36 -16.84 -14.32
N ASN A 133 7.87 -15.92 -13.49
CA ASN A 133 7.14 -14.73 -13.07
C ASN A 133 6.90 -13.76 -14.25
N ASN A 134 6.02 -12.79 -14.03
CA ASN A 134 5.86 -11.61 -14.89
C ASN A 134 6.00 -10.31 -14.10
N GLU A 135 6.95 -10.24 -13.16
CA GLU A 135 7.14 -9.06 -12.30
C GLU A 135 7.45 -7.78 -13.08
N MET A 136 7.96 -7.91 -14.31
CA MET A 136 8.18 -6.76 -15.20
C MET A 136 6.88 -5.99 -15.55
N ASP A 137 5.70 -6.57 -15.34
CA ASP A 137 4.39 -5.90 -15.49
C ASP A 137 4.17 -4.79 -14.44
N ASP A 138 4.91 -4.79 -13.34
CA ASP A 138 4.83 -3.75 -12.30
C ASP A 138 5.53 -2.44 -12.72
N PHE A 139 6.34 -2.49 -13.78
CA PHE A 139 6.99 -1.31 -14.33
C PHE A 139 6.07 -0.59 -15.32
N SER A 140 6.12 0.75 -15.31
CA SER A 140 5.52 1.53 -16.38
C SER A 140 6.27 1.32 -17.69
N SER A 141 5.54 1.14 -18.79
CA SER A 141 6.09 1.07 -20.14
C SER A 141 5.30 2.00 -21.06
N PRO A 142 5.94 2.87 -21.86
CA PRO A 142 5.24 3.81 -22.72
C PRO A 142 4.16 3.13 -23.58
N ASN A 143 2.95 3.67 -23.55
CA ASN A 143 1.77 3.15 -24.26
C ASN A 143 1.26 1.77 -23.83
N ILE A 144 1.75 1.21 -22.72
CA ILE A 144 1.30 -0.08 -22.18
C ILE A 144 0.63 0.16 -20.83
N THR A 145 -0.65 -0.18 -20.73
CA THR A 145 -1.33 -0.33 -19.43
C THR A 145 -1.02 -1.73 -18.92
N ASN A 146 -0.60 -1.84 -17.67
CA ASN A 146 -0.26 -3.14 -17.09
C ASN A 146 -1.50 -4.01 -16.83
N ALA A 147 -1.31 -5.27 -16.43
CA ALA A 147 -2.42 -6.21 -16.21
C ALA A 147 -3.40 -5.76 -15.12
N PHE A 148 -2.99 -4.81 -14.29
CA PHE A 148 -3.78 -4.23 -13.22
C PHE A 148 -4.52 -2.93 -13.59
N GLY A 149 -4.47 -2.53 -14.86
CA GLY A 149 -5.15 -1.33 -15.35
C GLY A 149 -4.45 -0.02 -15.00
N VAL A 150 -3.19 -0.06 -14.56
CA VAL A 150 -2.41 1.13 -14.24
C VAL A 150 -1.81 1.68 -15.53
N PRO A 151 -2.15 2.93 -15.91
CA PRO A 151 -1.57 3.57 -17.09
C PRO A 151 -0.09 3.89 -16.85
N PRO A 152 0.71 4.04 -17.92
CA PRO A 152 2.11 4.39 -17.79
C PRO A 152 2.26 5.74 -17.10
N SER A 153 3.17 5.80 -16.13
CA SER A 153 3.57 7.07 -15.53
C SER A 153 4.32 7.92 -16.56
N PRO A 154 4.03 9.24 -16.68
CA PRO A 154 4.77 10.15 -17.57
C PRO A 154 6.28 10.21 -17.30
N ALA A 155 6.71 9.74 -16.13
CA ALA A 155 8.09 9.68 -15.69
C ALA A 155 8.95 8.57 -16.32
N ASN A 156 8.34 7.57 -16.98
CA ASN A 156 8.99 6.35 -17.47
C ASN A 156 8.84 6.16 -18.99
#